data_AF-A0A1H3VEU0-F1
#
_entry.id   AF-A0A1H3VEU0-F1
#
_cell.length_a   1.000
_cell.length_b   1.000
_cell.length_c   1.000
_cell.angle_alpha   90.00
_cell.angle_beta   90.00
_cell.angle_gamma   90.00
#
_symmetry.space_group_name_H-M   'P 1'
#
loop_
_entity.id
_entity.type
_entity.pdbx_description
1 polymer ?
#
loop_
_entity_poly.entity_id
_entity_poly.type
_entity_poly.pdbx_seq_one_letter_code
_entity_poly.pdbx_strand_id
1 'polypeptide(L)'
;MNVSKLKLEIFIPETHLAKLRQALQAVGAGKIGNYDSCLAYSHVTGTWRPLQGSQPYIGTCDEISEAPEIKVEVNIQAEALQETLKAIREVHPYEEPVINVIPLYSDKGMGNS
;
A
#
# COMPACT_ATOMS: atom_id res chain seq x y z
N MET A 1 10.29 -9.77 19.17
CA MET A 1 10.25 -10.25 17.77
C MET A 1 11.10 -9.30 16.95
N ASN A 2 12.09 -9.81 16.20
CA ASN A 2 12.82 -8.96 15.24
C ASN A 2 12.03 -8.99 13.93
N VAL A 3 11.37 -7.88 13.61
CA VAL A 3 10.64 -7.71 12.35
C VAL A 3 11.61 -7.19 11.31
N SER A 4 12.04 -8.03 10.38
CA SER A 4 12.90 -7.63 9.24
C SER A 4 12.09 -7.37 7.97
N LYS A 5 10.87 -7.90 7.88
CA LYS A 5 10.00 -7.76 6.70
C LYS A 5 8.62 -7.27 7.10
N LEU A 6 8.05 -6.45 6.23
CA LEU A 6 6.70 -5.92 6.35
C LEU A 6 5.93 -6.24 5.08
N LYS A 7 4.62 -6.49 5.22
CA LYS A 7 3.67 -6.45 4.12
C LYS A 7 2.91 -5.12 4.21
N LEU A 8 2.86 -4.40 3.10
CA LEU A 8 1.99 -3.25 2.94
C LEU A 8 0.71 -3.70 2.23
N GLU A 9 -0.45 -3.25 2.69
CA GLU A 9 -1.69 -3.25 1.92
C GLU A 9 -2.11 -1.81 1.65
N ILE A 10 -2.37 -1.48 0.39
CA ILE A 10 -2.65 -0.12 -0.09
C ILE A 10 -3.98 -0.15 -0.84
N PHE A 11 -4.93 0.67 -0.43
CA PHE A 11 -6.25 0.76 -1.04
C PHE A 11 -6.30 2.00 -1.93
N ILE A 12 -6.46 1.80 -3.25
CA ILE A 12 -6.30 2.86 -4.24
C ILE A 12 -7.26 2.65 -5.42
N PRO A 13 -7.71 3.72 -6.12
CA PRO A 13 -8.39 3.59 -7.39
C PRO A 13 -7.54 2.84 -8.42
N GLU A 14 -8.16 1.94 -9.17
CA GLU A 14 -7.47 1.15 -10.21
C GLU A 14 -6.75 2.02 -11.25
N THR A 15 -7.30 3.21 -11.54
CA THR A 15 -6.70 4.20 -12.44
C THR A 15 -5.30 4.66 -12.03
N HIS A 16 -4.91 4.47 -10.77
CA HIS A 16 -3.60 4.86 -10.24
C HIS A 16 -2.63 3.69 -10.04
N LEU A 17 -3.04 2.45 -10.35
CA LEU A 17 -2.19 1.26 -10.17
C LEU A 17 -0.82 1.40 -10.87
N ALA A 18 -0.81 1.89 -12.11
CA ALA A 18 0.42 2.03 -12.87
C ALA A 18 1.40 3.02 -12.22
N LYS A 19 0.91 4.14 -11.69
CA LYS A 19 1.71 5.15 -10.99
C LYS A 19 2.23 4.60 -9.65
N LEU A 20 1.37 3.92 -8.89
CA LEU A 20 1.74 3.29 -7.64
C LEU A 20 2.85 2.25 -7.85
N ARG A 21 2.71 1.38 -8.85
CA ARG A 21 3.73 0.37 -9.18
C ARG A 21 5.08 1.00 -9.50
N GLN A 22 5.10 2.08 -10.30
CA GLN A 22 6.34 2.80 -10.61
C GLN A 22 6.98 3.42 -9.35
N ALA A 23 6.19 4.03 -8.49
CA ALA A 23 6.67 4.61 -7.23
C ALA A 23 7.27 3.54 -6.30
N LEU A 24 6.60 2.40 -6.16
CA LEU A 24 7.08 1.25 -5.39
C LEU A 24 8.38 0.67 -5.96
N GLN A 25 8.48 0.55 -7.29
CA GLN A 25 9.70 0.07 -7.96
C GLN A 25 10.89 1.01 -7.72
N ALA A 26 10.67 2.33 -7.78
CA ALA A 26 11.72 3.33 -7.61
C ALA A 26 12.39 3.27 -6.22
N VAL A 27 11.66 2.83 -5.19
CA VAL A 27 12.16 2.64 -3.81
C VAL A 27 12.53 1.19 -3.48
N GLY A 28 12.54 0.31 -4.49
CA GLY A 28 12.91 -1.10 -4.33
C GLY A 28 11.88 -1.95 -3.55
N ALA A 29 10.65 -1.47 -3.38
CA ALA A 29 9.58 -2.26 -2.78
C ALA A 29 9.20 -3.45 -3.69
N GLY A 30 8.92 -4.61 -3.09
CA GLY A 30 8.64 -5.83 -3.86
C GLY A 30 9.87 -6.50 -4.45
N LYS A 31 11.08 -6.20 -3.97
CA LYS A 31 12.29 -6.95 -4.33
C LYS A 31 12.34 -8.29 -3.59
N ILE A 32 12.35 -9.40 -4.33
CA ILE A 32 12.40 -10.77 -3.82
C ILE A 32 13.46 -11.57 -4.59
N GLY A 33 14.60 -11.84 -3.96
CA GLY A 33 15.73 -12.49 -4.63
C GLY A 33 16.19 -11.69 -5.86
N ASN A 34 16.16 -12.31 -7.03
CA ASN A 34 16.52 -11.71 -8.32
C ASN A 34 15.33 -11.07 -9.07
N TYR A 35 14.17 -10.96 -8.42
CA TYR A 35 12.97 -10.34 -8.99
C TYR A 35 12.71 -8.98 -8.34
N ASP A 36 12.33 -8.00 -9.14
CA ASP A 36 11.84 -6.69 -8.68
C ASP A 36 10.33 -6.55 -8.98
N SER A 37 9.72 -5.48 -8.48
CA SER A 37 8.31 -5.14 -8.74
C SER A 37 7.28 -6.23 -8.42
N CYS A 38 7.59 -7.14 -7.49
CA CYS A 38 6.66 -8.19 -7.07
C CYS A 38 5.57 -7.61 -6.16
N LEU A 39 4.34 -7.58 -6.67
CA LEU A 39 3.13 -7.20 -5.95
C LEU A 39 1.95 -8.04 -6.41
N ALA A 40 0.91 -8.11 -5.58
CA ALA A 40 -0.39 -8.66 -5.95
C ALA A 40 -1.46 -7.58 -5.77
N TYR A 41 -2.59 -7.71 -6.45
CA TYR A 41 -3.74 -6.84 -6.20
C TYR A 41 -5.06 -7.57 -6.42
N SER A 42 -6.10 -7.10 -5.73
CA SER A 42 -7.47 -7.63 -5.83
C SER A 42 -8.48 -6.48 -5.86
N HIS A 43 -9.56 -6.63 -6.64
CA HIS A 43 -10.66 -5.67 -6.62
C HIS A 43 -11.44 -5.75 -5.31
N VAL A 44 -11.76 -4.60 -4.74
CA VAL A 44 -12.52 -4.43 -3.50
C VAL A 44 -13.49 -3.25 -3.65
N THR A 45 -14.45 -3.13 -2.73
CA THR A 45 -15.29 -1.93 -2.60
C THR A 45 -14.85 -1.19 -1.34
N GLY A 46 -14.42 0.05 -1.50
CA GLY A 46 -14.18 0.97 -0.39
C GLY A 46 -15.48 1.59 0.09
N THR A 47 -15.59 1.88 1.39
CA THR A 47 -16.73 2.61 1.98
C THR A 47 -16.20 3.65 2.95
N TRP A 48 -16.73 4.88 2.86
CA TRP A 48 -16.33 5.97 3.72
C TRP A 48 -17.47 6.99 3.87
N ARG A 49 -17.39 7.81 4.91
CA ARG A 49 -18.24 8.99 5.08
C ARG A 49 -17.34 10.19 5.33
N PRO A 50 -17.19 11.11 4.37
CA PRO A 50 -16.45 12.35 4.60
C PRO A 50 -17.07 13.12 5.77
N LEU A 51 -16.24 13.69 6.65
CA LEU A 51 -16.71 14.51 7.76
C LEU A 51 -16.53 16.00 7.43
N GLN A 52 -17.14 16.87 8.22
CA GLN A 52 -16.96 18.30 8.07
C GLN A 52 -15.47 18.69 8.11
N GLY A 53 -15.00 19.38 7.08
CA GLY A 53 -13.60 19.80 6.92
C GLY A 53 -12.73 18.85 6.09
N SER A 54 -13.23 17.66 5.70
CA SER A 54 -12.53 16.77 4.77
C SER A 54 -12.49 17.34 3.35
N GLN A 55 -11.42 17.03 2.58
CA GLN A 55 -11.36 17.27 1.13
C GLN A 55 -11.39 15.93 0.39
N PRO A 56 -12.55 15.24 0.37
CA PRO A 56 -12.63 13.91 -0.20
C PRO A 56 -12.37 13.95 -1.71
N TYR A 57 -11.60 12.98 -2.20
CA TYR A 57 -11.43 12.78 -3.64
C TYR A 57 -12.77 12.45 -4.34
N ILE A 58 -13.63 11.68 -3.66
CA ILE A 58 -15.00 11.33 -4.06
C ILE A 58 -15.90 11.34 -2.82
N GLY A 59 -17.13 11.82 -2.94
CA GLY A 59 -18.18 11.72 -1.91
C GLY A 59 -18.70 13.06 -1.39
N THR A 60 -19.82 13.02 -0.66
CA THR A 60 -20.48 14.19 -0.05
C THR A 60 -20.29 14.18 1.46
N CYS A 61 -20.12 15.34 2.08
CA CYS A 61 -20.02 15.48 3.55
C CYS A 61 -21.22 14.82 4.26
N ASP A 62 -20.93 14.03 5.29
CA ASP A 62 -21.89 13.31 6.14
C ASP A 62 -22.74 12.24 5.43
N GLU A 63 -22.44 11.91 4.17
CA GLU A 63 -23.09 10.83 3.42
C GLU A 63 -22.15 9.64 3.21
N ILE A 64 -22.69 8.42 3.34
CA ILE A 64 -21.94 7.20 3.03
C ILE A 64 -21.69 7.15 1.52
N SER A 65 -20.43 7.03 1.16
CA SER A 65 -19.93 6.88 -0.21
C SER A 65 -19.27 5.52 -0.35
N GLU A 66 -19.41 4.93 -1.53
CA GLU A 66 -18.74 3.68 -1.89
C GLU A 66 -18.18 3.79 -3.31
N ALA A 67 -17.02 3.18 -3.56
CA ALA A 67 -16.50 3.05 -4.91
C ALA A 67 -15.64 1.79 -5.09
N PRO A 68 -15.48 1.31 -6.34
CA PRO A 68 -14.50 0.29 -6.67
C PRO A 68 -13.07 0.78 -6.41
N GLU A 69 -12.29 -0.06 -5.74
CA GLU A 69 -10.87 0.14 -5.49
C GLU A 69 -10.11 -1.16 -5.76
N ILE A 70 -8.78 -1.09 -5.71
CA ILE A 70 -7.93 -2.26 -5.62
C ILE A 70 -7.15 -2.24 -4.31
N LYS A 71 -7.02 -3.40 -3.68
CA LYS A 71 -6.09 -3.65 -2.59
C LYS A 71 -4.78 -4.15 -3.17
N VAL A 72 -3.75 -3.31 -3.18
CA VAL A 72 -2.39 -3.65 -3.63
C VAL A 72 -1.57 -4.13 -2.45
N GLU A 73 -0.90 -5.26 -2.61
CA GLU A 73 -0.11 -5.91 -1.57
C GLU A 73 1.36 -6.04 -2.01
N VAL A 74 2.29 -5.57 -1.17
CA VAL A 74 3.73 -5.61 -1.48
C VAL A 74 4.55 -5.88 -0.21
N ASN A 75 5.61 -6.69 -0.35
CA ASN A 75 6.54 -6.96 0.74
C ASN A 75 7.77 -6.05 0.65
N ILE A 76 8.22 -5.55 1.79
CA ILE A 76 9.40 -4.69 1.93
C ILE A 76 10.28 -5.14 3.09
N GLN A 77 11.54 -4.69 3.10
CA GLN A 77 12.35 -4.72 4.31
C GLN A 77 11.85 -3.65 5.30
N ALA A 78 11.96 -3.92 6.60
CA ALA A 78 11.47 -3.00 7.63
C ALA A 78 12.17 -1.62 7.57
N GLU A 79 13.45 -1.58 7.17
CA GLU A 79 14.22 -0.34 7.06
C GLU A 79 13.72 0.57 5.92
N ALA A 80 13.08 -0.01 4.89
CA ALA A 80 12.55 0.72 3.74
C ALA A 80 11.17 1.35 3.99
N LEU A 81 10.58 1.16 5.18
CA LEU A 81 9.19 1.55 5.46
C LEU A 81 8.94 3.04 5.21
N GLN A 82 9.75 3.93 5.79
CA GLN A 82 9.49 5.37 5.71
C GLN A 82 9.60 5.90 4.28
N GLU A 83 10.62 5.45 3.55
CA GLU A 83 10.81 5.80 2.13
C GLU A 83 9.66 5.27 1.27
N THR A 84 9.23 4.03 1.51
CA THR A 84 8.12 3.41 0.78
C THR A 84 6.80 4.14 1.04
N LEU A 85 6.50 4.46 2.30
CA LEU A 85 5.28 5.20 2.66
C LEU A 85 5.26 6.61 2.05
N LYS A 86 6.41 7.27 1.97
CA LYS A 86 6.53 8.57 1.29
C LYS A 86 6.21 8.45 -0.20
N ALA A 87 6.83 7.49 -0.89
CA ALA A 87 6.61 7.26 -2.32
C ALA A 87 5.15 6.90 -2.64
N ILE A 88 4.49 6.11 -1.78
CA ILE A 88 3.06 5.80 -1.94
C ILE A 88 2.22 7.08 -1.86
N ARG A 89 2.44 7.91 -0.83
CA ARG A 89 1.66 9.15 -0.63
C ARG A 89 1.84 10.17 -1.74
N GLU A 90 3.02 10.27 -2.33
CA GLU A 90 3.30 11.21 -3.43
C GLU A 90 2.48 10.93 -4.71
N VAL A 91 2.06 9.68 -4.91
CA VAL A 91 1.29 9.26 -6.10
C VAL A 91 -0.16 8.91 -5.80
N HIS A 92 -0.55 8.91 -4.52
CA HIS A 92 -1.89 8.56 -4.10
C HIS A 92 -2.87 9.71 -4.37
N PRO A 93 -4.07 9.46 -4.93
CA PRO A 93 -5.03 10.53 -5.20
C PRO A 93 -5.74 11.05 -3.93
N TYR A 94 -5.79 10.25 -2.86
CA TYR A 94 -6.47 10.61 -1.62
C TYR A 94 -5.54 11.35 -0.67
N GLU A 95 -6.08 12.35 0.03
CA GLU A 95 -5.41 13.11 1.09
C GLU A 95 -4.89 12.18 2.21
N GLU A 96 -5.74 11.29 2.70
CA GLU A 96 -5.43 10.32 3.75
C GLU A 96 -5.62 8.89 3.22
N PRO A 97 -4.59 8.28 2.62
CA PRO A 97 -4.68 6.91 2.10
C PRO A 97 -4.75 5.87 3.22
N VAL A 98 -5.61 4.87 3.05
CA VAL A 98 -5.59 3.67 3.90
C VAL A 98 -4.39 2.80 3.50
N ILE A 99 -3.41 2.70 4.39
CA ILE A 99 -2.22 1.86 4.23
C ILE A 99 -2.03 1.03 5.49
N ASN A 100 -2.15 -0.29 5.37
CA ASN A 100 -1.84 -1.20 6.46
C ASN A 100 -0.37 -1.60 6.41
N VAL A 101 0.30 -1.61 7.56
CA VAL A 101 1.68 -2.09 7.72
C VAL A 101 1.65 -3.32 8.62
N ILE A 102 1.90 -4.49 8.03
CA ILE A 102 1.76 -5.78 8.71
C ILE A 102 3.14 -6.39 8.91
N PRO A 103 3.60 -6.57 10.16
CA PRO A 103 4.82 -7.31 10.46
C PRO A 103 4.72 -8.74 9.94
N LEU A 104 5.70 -9.16 9.14
CA LEU A 104 5.80 -10.55 8.72
C LEU A 104 6.72 -11.31 9.67
N TYR A 105 6.27 -12.47 10.10
CA TYR A 105 7.12 -13.40 10.82
C TYR A 105 8.18 -13.96 9.86
N SER A 106 9.45 -13.86 10.24
CA SER A 106 10.53 -14.59 9.59
C SER A 106 11.12 -15.55 10.61
N ASP A 107 11.01 -16.85 10.35
CA ASP A 107 11.83 -17.82 11.06
C ASP A 107 13.28 -17.65 10.57
N LYS A 108 14.18 -17.14 11.42
CA LYS A 108 15.62 -17.10 11.09
C LYS A 108 16.26 -18.50 11.12
N GLY A 109 15.48 -19.59 11.20
CA GLY A 109 15.95 -20.96 11.39
C GLY A 109 16.00 -21.90 10.19
N MET A 110 15.43 -21.57 9.02
CA MET A 110 15.43 -22.50 7.87
C MET A 110 15.74 -21.78 6.55
N GLY A 111 17.01 -21.84 6.14
CA GLY A 111 17.41 -21.57 4.75
C GLY A 111 18.53 -20.55 4.60
N ASN A 112 19.77 -21.03 4.71
CA ASN A 112 20.81 -20.85 3.70
C ASN A 112 21.98 -21.76 4.10
N SER A 113 21.92 -23.00 3.61
CA SER A 113 23.11 -23.80 3.30
C SER A 113 23.66 -23.34 1.95
#